data_AF-A0A928I5P1-F1
#
_entry.id   AF-A0A928I5P1-F1
#
_cell.length_a   1.000
_cell.length_b   1.000
_cell.length_c   1.000
_cell.angle_alpha   90.00
_cell.angle_beta   90.00
_cell.angle_gamma   90.00
#
_symmetry.space_group_name_H-M   'P 1'
#
loop_
_entity.id
_entity.type
_entity.pdbx_description
1 polymer ?
#
loop_
_entity_poly.entity_id
_entity_poly.type
_entity_poly.pdbx_seq_one_letter_code
_entity_poly.pdbx_strand_id
1 'polypeptide(L)'
;MAKKEKIWSILVHLSMHMWEKTYDTLPFDDKMWEDIIRDSEKSGVNMIVLDIGDGIEFGSHPEIAMKGAWTRRRVRQEIRKCRDAGITLIPKLNFATPHNKWLGEYRRMLSTNTFYRLANDLIKEVYTLFEQPEFIHLGYDEEDARHVQHCEYAVYRQKDLFWHDLNFLYDCVADTGATPWVWSCPLYRHIDDYGNYFG
;
A
#
# COMPACT_ATOMS: atom_id res chain seq x y z
N MET A 1 13.29 14.80 14.87
CA MET A 1 12.48 15.91 14.32
C MET A 1 11.34 16.19 15.29
N ALA A 2 11.00 17.45 15.55
CA ALA A 2 9.84 17.78 16.38
C ALA A 2 8.57 17.25 15.70
N LYS A 3 7.67 16.60 16.46
CA LYS A 3 6.40 16.10 15.95
C LYS A 3 5.58 17.31 15.49
N LYS A 4 5.39 17.48 14.18
CA LYS A 4 4.54 18.56 13.64
C LYS A 4 3.11 18.33 14.16
N GLU A 5 2.45 19.41 14.59
CA GLU A 5 1.14 19.37 15.27
C GLU A 5 0.02 18.78 14.38
N LYS A 6 0.20 18.77 13.05
CA LYS A 6 -0.75 18.24 12.07
C LYS A 6 -0.03 17.47 10.98
N ILE A 7 -0.61 16.35 10.54
CA ILE A 7 -0.22 15.64 9.32
C ILE A 7 -0.89 16.36 8.15
N TRP A 8 -0.09 16.81 7.19
CA TRP A 8 -0.58 17.26 5.88
C TRP A 8 0.09 16.35 4.85
N SER A 9 -0.71 15.45 4.29
CA SER A 9 -0.24 14.42 3.38
C SER A 9 -0.88 14.51 1.99
N ILE A 10 -0.16 13.98 1.00
CA ILE A 10 -0.70 13.62 -0.31
C ILE A 10 -0.52 12.12 -0.56
N LEU A 11 -1.38 11.54 -1.39
CA LEU A 11 -1.25 10.17 -1.89
C LEU A 11 -0.64 10.22 -3.30
N VAL A 12 0.38 9.39 -3.54
CA VAL A 12 1.04 9.25 -4.84
C VAL A 12 1.04 7.77 -5.22
N HIS A 13 0.55 7.46 -6.41
CA HIS A 13 0.64 6.11 -6.97
C HIS A 13 1.92 5.97 -7.78
N LEU A 14 2.85 5.13 -7.28
CA LEU A 14 4.07 4.81 -8.00
C LEU A 14 3.78 3.85 -9.15
N SER A 15 3.02 2.78 -8.86
CA SER A 15 2.51 1.87 -9.87
C SER A 15 1.04 2.15 -10.19
N MET A 16 0.66 1.86 -11.43
CA MET A 16 -0.72 1.93 -11.91
C MET A 16 -1.41 0.56 -11.97
N HIS A 17 -0.71 -0.54 -11.65
CA HIS A 17 -1.29 -1.88 -11.53
C HIS A 17 -2.09 -2.06 -10.24
N MET A 18 -2.80 -1.02 -9.80
CA MET A 18 -3.88 -1.17 -8.83
C MET A 18 -5.13 -1.68 -9.55
N TRP A 19 -5.41 -1.10 -10.73
CA TRP A 19 -6.61 -1.38 -11.52
C TRP A 19 -6.32 -2.27 -12.73
N GLU A 20 -7.35 -2.56 -13.54
CA GLU A 20 -7.23 -3.44 -14.70
C GLU A 20 -6.40 -2.88 -15.87
N LYS A 21 -6.03 -1.59 -15.85
CA LYS A 21 -5.17 -1.02 -16.90
C LYS A 21 -3.76 -1.61 -16.83
N THR A 22 -3.25 -2.07 -17.97
CA THR A 22 -1.92 -2.69 -18.08
C THR A 22 -0.88 -1.73 -18.63
N TYR A 23 0.32 -1.78 -18.04
CA TYR A 23 1.51 -1.04 -18.47
C TYR A 23 2.70 -2.00 -18.53
N ASP A 24 3.42 -2.01 -19.65
CA ASP A 24 4.59 -2.88 -19.80
C ASP A 24 5.80 -2.41 -19.00
N THR A 25 5.84 -1.11 -18.67
CA THR A 25 6.91 -0.45 -17.91
C THR A 25 6.33 0.53 -16.92
N LEU A 26 7.03 0.76 -15.81
CA LEU A 26 6.63 1.71 -14.76
C LEU A 26 6.28 3.07 -15.38
N PRO A 27 5.01 3.50 -15.36
CA PRO A 27 4.58 4.74 -16.00
C PRO A 27 4.76 5.94 -15.05
N PHE A 28 5.90 5.99 -14.37
CA PHE A 28 6.20 7.01 -13.35
C PHE A 28 7.45 7.78 -13.75
N ASP A 29 7.27 9.06 -14.05
CA ASP A 29 8.31 9.94 -14.58
C ASP A 29 9.18 10.54 -13.46
N ASP A 30 10.50 10.53 -13.65
CA ASP A 30 11.47 11.02 -12.66
C ASP A 30 11.30 12.53 -12.40
N LYS A 31 11.02 13.33 -13.45
CA LYS A 31 10.81 14.76 -13.30
C LYS A 31 9.52 15.05 -12.55
N MET A 32 8.45 14.30 -12.82
CA MET A 32 7.20 14.38 -12.06
C MET A 32 7.44 14.09 -10.56
N TRP A 33 8.27 13.10 -10.23
CA TRP A 33 8.61 12.80 -8.84
C TRP A 33 9.37 13.95 -8.16
N GLU A 34 10.36 14.53 -8.86
CA GLU A 34 11.10 15.69 -8.37
C GLU A 34 10.19 16.92 -8.18
N ASP A 35 9.25 17.13 -9.10
CA ASP A 35 8.24 18.18 -9.02
C ASP A 35 7.34 17.98 -7.79
N ILE A 36 6.88 16.74 -7.54
CA ILE A 36 6.07 16.39 -6.36
C ILE A 36 6.80 16.71 -5.06
N ILE A 37 8.07 16.31 -4.91
CA ILE A 37 8.84 16.57 -3.69
C ILE A 37 8.99 18.08 -3.49
N ARG A 38 9.43 18.80 -4.53
CA ARG A 38 9.66 20.25 -4.47
C ARG A 38 8.39 21.02 -4.13
N ASP A 39 7.28 20.68 -4.77
CA ASP A 39 6.04 21.42 -4.59
C ASP A 39 5.35 21.04 -3.27
N SER A 40 5.57 19.82 -2.77
CA SER A 40 5.21 19.41 -1.40
C SER A 40 5.97 20.24 -0.35
N GLU A 41 7.29 20.37 -0.50
CA GLU A 41 8.12 21.19 0.38
C GLU A 41 7.64 22.65 0.41
N LYS A 42 7.45 23.25 -0.77
CA LYS A 42 6.95 24.64 -0.91
C LYS A 42 5.56 24.85 -0.30
N SER A 43 4.71 23.84 -0.36
CA SER A 43 3.33 23.91 0.12
C SER A 43 3.18 23.53 1.60
N GLY A 44 4.26 23.10 2.26
CA GLY A 44 4.23 22.67 3.66
C GLY A 44 3.66 21.27 3.88
N VAL A 45 3.46 20.49 2.81
CA VAL A 45 3.15 19.05 2.91
C VAL A 45 4.31 18.38 3.63
N ASN A 46 4.00 17.57 4.64
CA ASN A 46 5.00 16.97 5.51
C ASN A 46 5.02 15.44 5.44
N MET A 47 4.14 14.85 4.64
CA MET A 47 4.06 13.41 4.45
C MET A 47 3.62 13.09 3.02
N ILE A 48 4.22 12.05 2.44
CA ILE A 48 3.75 11.45 1.19
C ILE A 48 3.42 9.99 1.50
N VAL A 49 2.18 9.58 1.22
CA VAL A 49 1.79 8.17 1.19
C VAL A 49 2.05 7.66 -0.22
N LEU A 50 2.97 6.72 -0.37
CA LEU A 50 3.41 6.19 -1.66
C LEU A 50 2.82 4.80 -1.88
N ASP A 51 1.87 4.68 -2.80
CA ASP A 51 1.29 3.41 -3.23
C ASP A 51 2.27 2.69 -4.15
N ILE A 52 3.04 1.78 -3.56
CA ILE A 52 4.22 1.20 -4.22
C ILE A 52 3.84 0.11 -5.22
N GLY A 53 2.87 -0.76 -4.89
CA GLY A 53 2.50 -1.90 -5.72
C GLY A 53 3.72 -2.72 -6.19
N ASP A 54 3.74 -3.04 -7.48
CA ASP A 54 4.85 -3.66 -8.21
C ASP A 54 5.87 -2.64 -8.75
N GLY A 55 5.75 -1.38 -8.35
CA GLY A 55 6.65 -0.29 -8.75
C GLY A 55 8.00 -0.27 -8.03
N ILE A 56 8.26 -1.23 -7.14
CA ILE A 56 9.55 -1.43 -6.48
C ILE A 56 10.00 -2.90 -6.59
N GLU A 57 11.30 -3.12 -6.46
CA GLU A 57 11.87 -4.47 -6.37
C GLU A 57 11.76 -5.03 -4.96
N PHE A 58 11.05 -6.14 -4.80
CA PHE A 58 11.05 -6.96 -3.59
C PHE A 58 12.13 -8.04 -3.66
N GLY A 59 12.86 -8.26 -2.57
CA GLY A 59 13.82 -9.36 -2.47
C GLY A 59 13.17 -10.69 -2.10
N SER A 60 12.08 -10.65 -1.32
CA SER A 60 11.29 -11.85 -0.99
C SER A 60 10.52 -12.38 -2.20
N HIS A 61 10.00 -11.48 -3.03
CA HIS A 61 9.14 -11.78 -4.19
C HIS A 61 9.56 -10.98 -5.44
N PRO A 62 10.74 -11.25 -6.02
CA PRO A 62 11.25 -10.51 -7.18
C PRO A 62 10.35 -10.63 -8.41
N GLU A 63 9.54 -11.68 -8.50
CA GLU A 63 8.58 -11.92 -9.59
C GLU A 63 7.44 -10.89 -9.65
N ILE A 64 7.21 -10.13 -8.58
CA ILE A 64 6.17 -9.08 -8.54
C ILE A 64 6.60 -7.86 -9.34
N ALA A 65 7.89 -7.50 -9.29
CA ALA A 65 8.36 -6.20 -9.76
C ALA A 65 8.13 -6.03 -11.28
N MET A 66 7.49 -4.92 -11.66
CA MET A 66 7.31 -4.59 -13.06
C MET A 66 8.60 -4.05 -13.69
N LYS A 67 8.68 -4.07 -15.03
CA LYS A 67 9.85 -3.51 -15.73
C LYS A 67 10.01 -2.02 -15.41
N GLY A 68 11.20 -1.63 -14.99
CA GLY A 68 11.49 -0.25 -14.60
C GLY A 68 11.10 0.09 -13.16
N ALA A 69 10.66 -0.89 -12.36
CA ALA A 69 10.47 -0.75 -10.93
C ALA A 69 11.72 -0.16 -10.25
N TRP A 70 11.50 0.60 -9.18
CA TRP A 70 12.60 1.17 -8.42
C TRP A 70 13.37 0.09 -7.70
N THR A 71 14.68 0.07 -7.93
CA THR A 71 15.57 -0.76 -7.14
C THR A 71 15.49 -0.41 -5.66
N ARG A 72 15.75 -1.38 -4.79
CA ARG A 72 15.82 -1.14 -3.33
C ARG A 72 16.79 -0.03 -2.95
N ARG A 73 17.89 0.12 -3.69
CA ARG A 73 18.85 1.22 -3.53
C ARG A 73 18.21 2.56 -3.84
N ARG A 74 17.46 2.65 -4.94
CA ARG A 74 16.73 3.86 -5.32
C ARG A 74 15.68 4.22 -4.26
N VAL A 75 14.88 3.26 -3.78
CA VAL A 75 13.90 3.51 -2.70
C VAL A 75 14.56 4.19 -1.49
N ARG A 76 15.71 3.69 -1.02
CA ARG A 76 16.46 4.33 0.08
C ARG A 76 16.96 5.74 -0.26
N GLN A 77 17.36 5.99 -1.51
CA GLN A 77 17.76 7.32 -1.95
C GLN A 77 16.58 8.29 -1.93
N GLU A 78 15.41 7.86 -2.40
CA GLU A 78 14.20 8.69 -2.42
C GLU A 78 13.65 8.97 -1.02
N ILE A 79 13.74 8.01 -0.09
CA ILE A 79 13.43 8.22 1.33
C ILE A 79 14.32 9.33 1.92
N ARG A 80 15.63 9.30 1.63
CA ARG A 80 16.56 10.34 2.10
C ARG A 80 16.25 11.70 1.49
N LYS A 81 16.00 11.78 0.19
CA LYS A 81 15.59 13.03 -0.47
C LYS A 81 14.32 13.62 0.15
N CYS A 82 13.29 12.80 0.40
CA CYS A 82 12.08 13.25 1.09
C CYS A 82 12.40 13.76 2.51
N ARG A 83 13.23 13.04 3.26
CA ARG A 83 13.65 13.40 4.62
C ARG A 83 14.40 14.74 4.65
N ASP A 84 15.29 14.98 3.69
CA ASP A 84 16.05 16.22 3.55
C ASP A 84 15.12 17.41 3.24
N ALA A 85 14.02 17.18 2.52
CA ALA A 85 12.94 18.14 2.28
C ALA A 85 11.92 18.26 3.43
N GLY A 86 12.14 17.57 4.57
CA GLY A 86 11.23 17.59 5.72
C GLY A 86 9.90 16.87 5.49
N ILE A 87 9.88 15.91 4.56
CA ILE A 87 8.74 15.07 4.17
C ILE A 87 8.98 13.62 4.63
N THR A 88 8.02 13.06 5.38
CA THR A 88 8.02 11.64 5.73
C THR A 88 7.40 10.82 4.61
N LEU A 89 8.14 9.85 4.07
CA LEU A 89 7.62 8.93 3.06
C LEU A 89 7.04 7.68 3.73
N ILE A 90 5.75 7.45 3.57
CA ILE A 90 5.00 6.33 4.16
C ILE A 90 4.63 5.33 3.05
N PRO A 91 4.96 4.03 3.20
CA PRO A 91 4.58 3.05 2.19
C PRO A 91 3.09 2.69 2.27
N LYS A 92 2.49 2.48 1.09
CA LYS A 92 1.17 1.89 0.92
C LYS A 92 1.24 0.64 0.05
N LEU A 93 0.70 -0.47 0.54
CA LEU A 93 0.46 -1.71 -0.18
C LEU A 93 -1.05 -1.92 -0.23
N ASN A 94 -1.69 -1.88 -1.40
CA ASN A 94 -3.14 -2.10 -1.45
C ASN A 94 -3.47 -3.60 -1.50
N PHE A 95 -4.05 -4.11 -0.42
CA PHE A 95 -4.53 -5.50 -0.35
C PHE A 95 -6.03 -5.63 -0.63
N ALA A 96 -6.70 -4.56 -1.08
CA ALA A 96 -8.09 -4.65 -1.53
C ALA A 96 -8.21 -5.43 -2.84
N THR A 97 -9.26 -6.24 -2.96
CA THR A 97 -9.59 -7.04 -4.14
C THR A 97 -9.74 -6.26 -5.44
N PRO A 98 -10.30 -5.04 -5.48
CA PRO A 98 -10.36 -4.28 -6.73
C PRO A 98 -9.02 -3.63 -7.11
N HIS A 99 -8.07 -3.58 -6.17
CA HIS A 99 -6.84 -2.78 -6.27
C HIS A 99 -5.56 -3.62 -6.20
N ASN A 100 -5.65 -4.93 -6.45
CA ASN A 100 -4.57 -5.88 -6.20
C ASN A 100 -3.89 -6.45 -7.45
N LYS A 101 -4.08 -5.84 -8.63
CA LYS A 101 -3.49 -6.37 -9.87
C LYS A 101 -1.96 -6.50 -9.79
N TRP A 102 -1.31 -5.61 -9.03
CA TRP A 102 0.11 -5.61 -8.75
C TRP A 102 0.61 -6.87 -8.05
N LEU A 103 -0.27 -7.65 -7.40
CA LEU A 103 0.08 -8.96 -6.82
C LEU A 103 0.31 -10.05 -7.88
N GLY A 104 0.08 -9.77 -9.16
CA GLY A 104 0.23 -10.75 -10.24
C GLY A 104 -0.66 -11.98 -10.01
N GLU A 105 -0.07 -13.17 -10.05
CA GLU A 105 -0.81 -14.43 -9.85
C GLU A 105 -1.40 -14.57 -8.45
N TYR A 106 -0.76 -13.98 -7.44
CA TYR A 106 -1.21 -14.08 -6.05
C TYR A 106 -2.57 -13.41 -5.81
N ARG A 107 -3.01 -12.51 -6.70
CA ARG A 107 -4.35 -11.92 -6.66
C ARG A 107 -5.47 -12.96 -6.81
N ARG A 108 -5.14 -14.17 -7.31
CA ARG A 108 -6.06 -15.31 -7.43
C ARG A 108 -6.00 -16.27 -6.23
N MET A 109 -5.15 -15.98 -5.26
CA MET A 109 -4.86 -16.83 -4.11
C MET A 109 -5.25 -16.16 -2.79
N LEU A 110 -6.12 -15.16 -2.83
CA LEU A 110 -6.57 -14.42 -1.65
C LEU A 110 -7.16 -15.38 -0.60
N SER A 111 -6.96 -15.04 0.67
CA SER A 111 -7.44 -15.84 1.81
C SER A 111 -6.89 -17.28 1.86
N THR A 112 -5.70 -17.51 1.30
CA THR A 112 -4.98 -18.79 1.38
C THR A 112 -3.68 -18.65 2.17
N ASN A 113 -3.12 -19.77 2.65
CA ASN A 113 -1.80 -19.79 3.28
C ASN A 113 -0.69 -19.19 2.41
N THR A 114 -0.81 -19.29 1.08
CA THR A 114 0.14 -18.67 0.15
C THR A 114 0.04 -17.14 0.22
N PHE A 115 -1.17 -16.60 0.15
CA PHE A 115 -1.39 -15.15 0.29
C PHE A 115 -0.98 -14.62 1.66
N TYR A 116 -1.26 -15.34 2.75
CA TYR A 116 -0.86 -14.91 4.09
C TYR A 116 0.66 -14.82 4.25
N ARG A 117 1.41 -15.82 3.75
CA ARG A 117 2.88 -15.76 3.75
C ARG A 117 3.41 -14.59 2.92
N LEU A 118 2.89 -14.44 1.71
CA LEU A 118 3.23 -13.33 0.81
C LEU A 118 3.02 -11.97 1.51
N ALA A 119 1.82 -11.72 2.05
CA ALA A 119 1.50 -10.45 2.68
C ALA A 119 2.41 -10.15 3.88
N ASN A 120 2.65 -11.15 4.73
CA ASN A 120 3.58 -11.03 5.85
C ASN A 120 5.02 -10.71 5.38
N ASP A 121 5.51 -11.39 4.35
CA ASP A 121 6.87 -11.20 3.83
C ASP A 121 7.03 -9.81 3.21
N LEU A 122 6.06 -9.38 2.41
CA LEU A 122 6.03 -8.03 1.81
C LEU A 122 5.95 -6.93 2.88
N ILE A 123 5.09 -7.06 3.88
CA ILE A 123 4.94 -6.06 4.95
C ILE A 123 6.24 -5.92 5.76
N LYS A 124 6.86 -7.05 6.17
CA LYS A 124 8.13 -7.05 6.91
C LYS A 124 9.29 -6.49 6.07
N GLU A 125 9.33 -6.84 4.80
CA GLU A 125 10.33 -6.31 3.88
C GLU A 125 10.18 -4.80 3.69
N VAL A 126 8.95 -4.32 3.47
CA VAL A 126 8.64 -2.89 3.31
C VAL A 126 8.97 -2.12 4.57
N TYR A 127 8.60 -2.62 5.75
CA TYR A 127 8.97 -2.02 7.03
C TYR A 127 10.50 -1.80 7.15
N THR A 128 11.27 -2.82 6.79
CA THR A 128 12.74 -2.76 6.81
C THR A 128 13.29 -1.82 5.74
N LEU A 129 12.73 -1.87 4.52
CA LEU A 129 13.19 -1.07 3.38
C LEU A 129 12.92 0.43 3.59
N PHE A 130 11.78 0.76 4.23
CA PHE A 130 11.37 2.13 4.55
C PHE A 130 11.97 2.66 5.86
N GLU A 131 12.97 1.97 6.41
CA GLU A 131 13.70 2.39 7.62
C GLU A 131 12.78 2.57 8.84
N GLN A 132 11.87 1.61 9.08
CA GLN A 132 10.95 1.56 10.23
C GLN A 132 9.95 2.73 10.25
N PRO A 133 9.04 2.82 9.25
CA PRO A 133 8.05 3.89 9.21
C PRO A 133 7.04 3.79 10.37
N GLU A 134 6.52 4.94 10.82
CA GLU A 134 5.47 4.99 11.87
C GLU A 134 4.17 4.29 11.41
N PHE A 135 3.86 4.37 10.11
CA PHE A 135 2.65 3.82 9.52
C PHE A 135 2.98 2.94 8.31
N ILE A 136 2.15 1.92 8.09
CA ILE A 136 2.06 1.19 6.82
C ILE A 136 0.61 1.21 6.38
N HIS A 137 0.34 1.75 5.19
CA HIS A 137 -1.01 1.83 4.68
C HIS A 137 -1.37 0.55 3.89
N LEU A 138 -2.39 -0.18 4.32
CA LEU A 138 -2.82 -1.46 3.74
C LEU A 138 -3.90 -1.32 2.65
N GLY A 139 -4.39 -0.09 2.44
CA GLY A 139 -5.43 0.19 1.45
C GLY A 139 -6.75 -0.34 1.97
N TYR A 140 -7.17 -1.48 1.42
CA TYR A 140 -8.33 -2.25 1.89
C TYR A 140 -9.67 -1.52 1.70
N ASP A 141 -9.77 -0.74 0.62
CA ASP A 141 -10.98 -0.04 0.19
C ASP A 141 -11.85 -0.86 -0.77
N GLU A 142 -13.11 -0.48 -0.91
CA GLU A 142 -13.96 -0.91 -2.04
C GLU A 142 -14.20 -2.43 -2.19
N GLU A 143 -14.08 -3.19 -1.11
CA GLU A 143 -14.25 -4.66 -1.09
C GLU A 143 -15.71 -5.12 -1.30
N ASP A 144 -16.31 -4.84 -2.47
CA ASP A 144 -17.66 -5.28 -2.81
C ASP A 144 -17.83 -5.62 -4.29
N ALA A 145 -18.92 -6.34 -4.59
CA ALA A 145 -19.23 -6.83 -5.93
C ALA A 145 -19.26 -5.73 -7.01
N ARG A 146 -19.60 -4.49 -6.66
CA ARG A 146 -19.69 -3.38 -7.63
C ARG A 146 -18.33 -2.93 -8.10
N HIS A 147 -17.30 -3.03 -7.26
CA HIS A 147 -15.96 -2.56 -7.65
C HIS A 147 -15.20 -3.63 -8.42
N VAL A 148 -15.53 -4.91 -8.23
CA VAL A 148 -14.91 -6.00 -9.02
C VAL A 148 -15.70 -6.38 -10.28
N GLN A 149 -16.86 -5.76 -10.54
CA GLN A 149 -17.74 -6.14 -11.66
C GLN A 149 -17.11 -6.00 -13.06
N HIS A 150 -16.04 -5.21 -13.18
CA HIS A 150 -15.34 -4.95 -14.43
C HIS A 150 -14.09 -5.82 -14.62
N CYS A 151 -13.74 -6.64 -13.62
CA CYS A 151 -12.60 -7.55 -13.69
C CYS A 151 -12.97 -8.82 -14.46
N GLU A 152 -12.07 -9.31 -15.31
CA GLU A 152 -12.27 -10.58 -16.03
C GLU A 152 -12.34 -11.79 -15.09
N TYR A 153 -11.69 -11.69 -13.93
CA TYR A 153 -11.73 -12.65 -12.84
C TYR A 153 -11.94 -11.89 -11.54
N ALA A 154 -13.02 -12.20 -10.83
CA ALA A 154 -13.41 -11.53 -9.60
C ALA A 154 -13.45 -12.52 -8.43
N VAL A 155 -12.64 -12.23 -7.41
CA VAL A 155 -12.72 -12.82 -6.07
C VAL A 155 -12.71 -11.65 -5.10
N TYR A 156 -13.66 -11.63 -4.16
CA TYR A 156 -13.72 -10.61 -3.13
C TYR A 156 -14.10 -11.22 -1.78
N ARG A 157 -13.53 -10.67 -0.71
CA ARG A 157 -13.81 -11.10 0.67
C ARG A 157 -15.13 -10.53 1.14
N GLN A 158 -15.85 -11.30 1.95
CA GLN A 158 -17.17 -10.91 2.46
C GLN A 158 -17.35 -11.44 3.89
N LYS A 159 -18.21 -10.76 4.65
CA LYS A 159 -18.62 -11.18 6.01
C LYS A 159 -17.39 -11.47 6.89
N ASP A 160 -17.41 -12.54 7.67
CA ASP A 160 -16.33 -12.90 8.60
C ASP A 160 -14.97 -13.08 7.91
N LEU A 161 -14.93 -13.50 6.64
CA LEU A 161 -13.67 -13.64 5.91
C LEU A 161 -13.00 -12.30 5.62
N PHE A 162 -13.80 -11.25 5.39
CA PHE A 162 -13.28 -9.87 5.28
C PHE A 162 -12.55 -9.48 6.57
N TRP A 163 -13.20 -9.70 7.70
CA TRP A 163 -12.67 -9.33 9.02
C TRP A 163 -11.45 -10.16 9.40
N HIS A 164 -11.50 -11.46 9.14
CA HIS A 164 -10.39 -12.36 9.35
C HIS A 164 -9.13 -11.86 8.61
N ASP A 165 -9.24 -11.60 7.31
CA ASP A 165 -8.09 -11.20 6.50
C ASP A 165 -7.60 -9.79 6.82
N LEU A 166 -8.51 -8.87 7.16
CA LEU A 166 -8.13 -7.52 7.60
C LEU A 166 -7.33 -7.58 8.92
N ASN A 167 -7.82 -8.33 9.90
CA ASN A 167 -7.14 -8.51 11.18
C ASN A 167 -5.78 -9.20 11.01
N PHE A 168 -5.69 -10.20 10.13
CA PHE A 168 -4.41 -10.82 9.80
C PHE A 168 -3.39 -9.81 9.24
N LEU A 169 -3.81 -8.91 8.35
CA LEU A 169 -2.92 -7.87 7.81
C LEU A 169 -2.55 -6.83 8.89
N TYR A 170 -3.46 -6.50 9.80
CA TYR A 170 -3.16 -5.65 10.95
C TYR A 170 -2.09 -6.27 11.84
N ASP A 171 -2.23 -7.55 12.17
CA ASP A 171 -1.24 -8.29 12.97
C ASP A 171 0.12 -8.30 12.27
N CYS A 172 0.16 -8.53 10.95
CA CYS A 172 1.40 -8.47 10.18
C CYS A 172 2.10 -7.12 10.30
N VAL A 173 1.36 -6.01 10.31
CA VAL A 173 1.94 -4.66 10.48
C VAL A 173 2.34 -4.43 11.93
N ALA A 174 1.47 -4.76 12.89
CA ALA A 174 1.72 -4.57 14.32
C ALA A 174 2.96 -5.34 14.80
N ASP A 175 3.19 -6.55 14.28
CA ASP A 175 4.36 -7.38 14.55
C ASP A 175 5.69 -6.72 14.10
N THR A 176 5.64 -5.75 13.19
CA THR A 176 6.84 -4.97 12.80
C THR A 176 7.15 -3.84 13.78
N GLY A 177 6.15 -3.36 14.53
CA GLY A 177 6.21 -2.15 15.35
C GLY A 177 5.62 -0.89 14.67
N ALA A 178 5.22 -0.98 13.39
CA ALA A 178 4.48 0.09 12.72
C ALA A 178 2.98 0.05 13.08
N THR A 179 2.28 1.17 12.85
CA THR A 179 0.82 1.27 13.01
C THR A 179 0.12 0.97 11.68
N PRO A 180 -0.85 0.04 11.62
CA PRO A 180 -1.62 -0.20 10.41
C PRO A 180 -2.53 1.00 10.10
N TRP A 181 -2.61 1.36 8.82
CA TRP A 181 -3.51 2.39 8.31
C TRP A 181 -4.32 1.83 7.13
N VAL A 182 -5.63 1.93 7.16
CA VAL A 182 -6.51 1.60 6.03
C VAL A 182 -7.38 2.77 5.64
N TRP A 183 -7.97 2.69 4.45
CA TRP A 183 -9.08 3.55 4.09
C TRP A 183 -10.26 3.35 5.03
N SER A 184 -11.09 4.37 5.18
CA SER A 184 -12.27 4.33 6.05
C SER A 184 -13.45 3.60 5.43
N CYS A 185 -13.38 3.16 4.17
CA CYS A 185 -14.45 2.44 3.47
C CYS A 185 -15.03 1.25 4.26
N PRO A 186 -14.21 0.42 4.95
CA PRO A 186 -14.73 -0.64 5.79
C PRO A 186 -15.76 -0.11 6.80
N LEU A 187 -15.53 1.06 7.43
CA LEU A 187 -16.38 1.63 8.50
C LEU A 187 -17.79 1.95 8.03
N TYR A 188 -17.91 2.45 6.81
CA TYR A 188 -19.20 2.86 6.25
C TYR A 188 -19.98 1.71 5.60
N ARG A 189 -19.28 0.73 5.03
CA ARG A 189 -19.90 -0.30 4.18
C ARG A 189 -20.26 -1.58 4.92
N HIS A 190 -19.67 -1.79 6.08
CA HIS A 190 -19.96 -2.96 6.92
C HIS A 190 -20.65 -2.58 8.23
N ILE A 191 -21.26 -1.39 8.34
CA ILE A 191 -21.78 -0.79 9.59
C ILE A 191 -22.69 -1.75 10.39
N ASP A 192 -23.44 -2.61 9.70
CA ASP A 192 -24.32 -3.61 10.30
C ASP A 192 -23.55 -4.82 10.89
N ASP A 193 -22.32 -5.07 10.44
CA ASP A 193 -21.40 -6.09 10.96
C ASP A 193 -20.56 -5.55 12.16
N TYR A 194 -20.47 -4.22 12.35
CA TYR A 194 -19.62 -3.60 13.40
C TYR A 194 -20.14 -3.77 14.83
N GLY A 195 -21.40 -4.14 15.02
CA GLY A 195 -22.04 -4.20 16.35
C GLY A 195 -21.34 -5.14 17.34
N ASN A 196 -20.45 -6.03 16.89
CA ASN A 196 -19.85 -7.09 17.72
C ASN A 196 -18.32 -7.11 17.80
N TYR A 197 -17.57 -6.26 17.08
CA TYR A 197 -16.11 -6.43 16.93
C TYR A 197 -15.22 -5.37 17.60
N PHE A 198 -15.79 -4.27 18.11
CA PHE A 198 -15.06 -3.26 18.89
C PHE A 198 -15.64 -3.03 20.30
N GLY A 199 -16.27 -4.06 20.87
CA GLY A 199 -16.73 -4.10 22.27
C GLY A 199 -15.72 -4.78 23.18
#